data_AF-A0A9P4HK92-F1
#
_entry.id   AF-A0A9P4HK92-F1
#
_cell.length_a   1.000
_cell.length_b   1.000
_cell.length_c   1.000
_cell.angle_alpha   90.00
_cell.angle_beta   90.00
_cell.angle_gamma   90.00
#
_symmetry.space_group_name_H-M   'P 1'
#
loop_
_entity.id
_entity.type
_entity.pdbx_description
1 polymer ?
#
loop_
_entity_poly.entity_id
_entity_poly.type
_entity_poly.pdbx_seq_one_letter_code
_entity_poly.pdbx_strand_id
1 'polypeptide(L)'
;MSKQIHLHCPSTKRYADIVISPYQSPDQIYQGIRLALSISYASLYTTDAQPITKLDSLQDDQRVLVASSPSEHMLPDSSPEYEIYDGQEADAVDPDLDCFAQEWDILGEREKCEHVMSLTARKPRTRNKLRITRKWEAVLHELTAVQKGTGALPAAECENVIEQRWRMTVDHFFPDAMKPGVSKIKTDGKVWDQRVIAGLEILSSFTHGQARLAVEVLQEAVQMRMLNEAGVDSNSIVQLQDIVNAVNIVYERAGIIPAKVTKGKAGRGKGKEKRKALRGGKKGQGGVGM
;
A
#
# COMPACT_ATOMS: atom_id res chain seq x y z
N MET A 1 6.71 -27.78 22.38
CA MET A 1 7.28 -26.42 22.54
C MET A 1 6.21 -25.42 22.12
N SER A 2 6.14 -24.26 22.78
CA SER A 2 5.29 -23.16 22.34
C SER A 2 5.85 -22.53 21.06
N LYS A 3 4.98 -22.01 20.20
CA LYS A 3 5.34 -21.35 18.94
C LYS A 3 4.86 -19.90 18.97
N GLN A 4 5.72 -18.94 18.70
CA GLN A 4 5.34 -17.55 18.48
C GLN A 4 4.94 -17.37 17.01
N ILE A 5 3.79 -16.76 16.75
CA ILE A 5 3.24 -16.57 15.41
C ILE A 5 2.90 -15.10 15.21
N HIS A 6 3.29 -14.56 14.07
CA HIS A 6 2.99 -13.19 13.65
C HIS A 6 1.76 -13.18 12.74
N LEU A 7 0.65 -12.69 13.25
CA LEU A 7 -0.61 -12.59 12.51
C LEU A 7 -0.70 -11.26 11.77
N HIS A 8 -1.14 -11.31 10.53
CA HIS A 8 -1.48 -10.14 9.73
C HIS A 8 -2.86 -10.31 9.12
N CYS A 9 -3.77 -9.38 9.37
CA CYS A 9 -5.09 -9.32 8.77
C CYS A 9 -5.13 -8.20 7.72
N PRO A 10 -5.00 -8.51 6.42
CA PRO A 10 -4.86 -7.49 5.37
C PRO A 10 -6.08 -6.57 5.26
N SER A 11 -7.29 -7.11 5.35
CA SER A 11 -8.55 -6.36 5.26
C SER A 11 -8.70 -5.30 6.35
N THR A 12 -8.28 -5.60 7.57
CA THR A 12 -8.35 -4.67 8.71
C THR A 12 -7.03 -3.93 8.97
N LYS A 13 -5.97 -4.27 8.22
CA LYS A 13 -4.59 -3.79 8.40
C LYS A 13 -4.05 -4.00 9.83
N ARG A 14 -4.52 -5.04 10.52
CA ARG A 14 -4.15 -5.34 11.91
C ARG A 14 -3.02 -6.37 11.96
N TYR A 15 -2.15 -6.18 12.94
CA TYR A 15 -1.06 -7.08 13.25
C TYR A 15 -1.17 -7.50 14.71
N ALA A 16 -0.89 -8.76 14.99
CA ALA A 16 -0.86 -9.27 16.35
C ALA A 16 0.15 -10.41 16.46
N ASP A 17 0.85 -10.47 17.57
CA ASP A 17 1.73 -11.59 17.89
C ASP A 17 1.03 -12.47 18.91
N ILE A 18 0.96 -13.77 18.65
CA ILE A 18 0.37 -14.74 19.57
C ILE A 18 1.36 -15.86 19.86
N VAL A 19 1.25 -16.43 21.06
CA VAL A 19 2.02 -17.62 21.45
C VAL A 19 1.06 -18.80 21.49
N ILE A 20 1.28 -19.77 20.61
CA ILE A 20 0.54 -21.02 20.56
C ILE A 20 1.25 -22.03 21.47
N SER A 21 0.57 -22.45 22.53
CA SER A 21 1.05 -23.48 23.44
C SER A 21 0.65 -24.87 22.92
N PRO A 22 1.46 -25.91 23.16
CA PRO A 22 1.18 -27.28 22.66
C PRO A 22 -0.07 -27.93 23.25
N TYR A 23 -0.65 -27.35 24.31
CA TYR A 23 -1.83 -27.87 25.00
C TYR A 23 -3.13 -27.14 24.61
N GLN A 24 -3.06 -26.12 23.76
CA GLN A 24 -4.25 -25.38 23.33
C GLN A 24 -5.00 -26.17 22.25
N SER A 25 -6.33 -26.21 22.38
CA SER A 25 -7.16 -26.78 21.32
C SER A 25 -7.24 -25.84 20.11
N PRO A 26 -7.55 -26.35 18.90
CA PRO A 26 -7.71 -25.51 17.72
C PRO A 26 -8.70 -24.36 17.93
N ASP A 27 -9.83 -24.62 18.59
CA ASP A 27 -10.85 -23.60 18.86
C ASP A 27 -10.33 -22.49 19.78
N GLN A 28 -9.53 -22.84 20.80
CA GLN A 28 -8.90 -21.85 21.68
C GLN A 28 -7.92 -20.96 20.91
N ILE A 29 -7.15 -21.55 19.99
CA ILE A 29 -6.22 -20.80 19.14
C ILE A 29 -6.99 -19.82 18.24
N TYR A 30 -8.05 -20.28 17.56
CA TYR A 30 -8.90 -19.41 16.73
C TYR A 30 -9.59 -18.31 17.53
N GLN A 31 -10.05 -18.60 18.75
CA GLN A 31 -10.61 -17.58 19.64
C GLN A 31 -9.56 -16.55 20.05
N GLY A 32 -8.34 -16.98 20.38
CA GLY A 32 -7.21 -16.10 20.67
C GLY A 32 -6.87 -15.18 19.49
N ILE A 33 -6.82 -15.73 18.27
CA ILE A 33 -6.60 -14.97 17.02
C ILE A 33 -7.68 -13.90 16.83
N ARG A 34 -8.95 -14.27 16.98
CA ARG A 34 -10.10 -13.35 16.83
C ARG A 34 -10.03 -12.20 17.83
N LEU A 35 -9.67 -12.48 19.08
CA LEU A 35 -9.50 -11.47 20.11
C LEU A 35 -8.31 -10.55 19.83
N ALA A 36 -7.15 -11.13 19.50
CA ALA A 36 -5.92 -10.39 19.24
C ALA A 36 -6.06 -9.41 18.06
N LEU A 37 -6.78 -9.82 17.01
CA LEU A 37 -7.05 -8.98 15.84
C LEU A 37 -8.39 -8.22 15.94
N SER A 38 -9.18 -8.41 17.01
CA SER A 38 -10.57 -7.97 17.16
C SER A 38 -11.43 -8.12 15.89
N ILE A 39 -11.50 -9.35 15.40
CA ILE A 39 -12.29 -9.78 14.23
C ILE A 39 -13.28 -10.88 14.65
N SER A 40 -14.41 -11.01 13.93
CA SER A 40 -15.46 -11.99 14.25
C SER A 40 -15.21 -13.37 13.63
N TYR A 41 -14.51 -13.42 12.50
CA TYR A 41 -14.13 -14.64 11.79
C TYR A 41 -12.62 -14.70 11.62
N ALA A 42 -12.07 -15.91 11.59
CA ALA A 42 -10.64 -16.14 11.38
C ALA A 42 -10.44 -17.42 10.57
N SER A 43 -9.81 -17.28 9.41
CA SER A 43 -9.23 -18.37 8.63
C SER A 43 -7.77 -18.06 8.36
N LEU A 44 -6.91 -19.07 8.54
CA LEU A 44 -5.46 -18.89 8.48
C LEU A 44 -4.92 -19.27 7.11
N TYR A 45 -3.95 -18.50 6.64
CA TYR A 45 -3.29 -18.72 5.37
C TYR A 45 -1.79 -18.48 5.52
N THR A 46 -1.01 -19.16 4.69
CA THR A 46 0.42 -18.86 4.54
C THR A 46 0.61 -17.48 3.90
N THR A 47 1.83 -16.97 3.90
CA THR A 47 2.19 -15.78 3.12
C THR A 47 1.98 -15.96 1.61
N ASP A 48 1.86 -17.19 1.11
CA ASP A 48 1.50 -17.50 -0.28
C ASP A 48 -0.03 -17.65 -0.49
N ALA A 49 -0.84 -17.22 0.49
CA ALA A 49 -2.29 -17.40 0.51
C ALA A 49 -2.79 -18.85 0.33
N GLN A 50 -1.99 -19.81 0.78
CA GLN A 50 -2.46 -21.19 0.87
C GLN A 50 -3.16 -21.40 2.21
N PRO A 51 -4.35 -22.02 2.24
CA PRO A 51 -5.10 -22.22 3.47
C PRO A 51 -4.32 -23.14 4.43
N ILE A 52 -4.23 -22.73 5.69
CA ILE A 52 -3.62 -23.51 6.76
C ILE A 52 -4.75 -24.26 7.46
N THR A 53 -4.90 -25.54 7.14
CA THR A 53 -5.94 -26.41 7.72
C THR A 53 -5.47 -27.12 8.99
N LYS A 54 -4.16 -27.28 9.18
CA LYS A 54 -3.56 -27.97 10.33
C LYS A 54 -2.70 -26.98 11.12
N LEU A 55 -3.14 -26.62 12.33
CA LEU A 55 -2.39 -25.67 13.18
C LEU A 55 -1.03 -26.22 13.62
N ASP A 56 -0.87 -27.55 13.65
CA ASP A 56 0.41 -28.18 13.97
C ASP A 56 1.49 -27.90 12.93
N SER A 57 1.13 -27.57 11.68
CA SER A 57 2.08 -27.23 10.62
C SER A 57 2.68 -25.83 10.76
N LEU A 58 2.16 -25.01 11.69
CA LEU A 58 2.72 -23.69 11.97
C LEU A 58 4.14 -23.82 12.54
N GLN A 59 5.03 -22.94 12.12
CA GLN A 59 6.42 -22.87 12.59
C GLN A 59 6.60 -21.72 13.58
N ASP A 60 7.62 -21.81 14.42
CA ASP A 60 8.00 -20.70 15.31
C ASP A 60 8.45 -19.47 14.48
N ASP A 61 8.12 -18.28 14.95
CA ASP A 61 8.28 -16.98 14.25
C ASP A 61 7.63 -16.90 12.85
N GLN A 62 6.67 -17.77 12.54
CA GLN A 62 6.02 -17.76 11.23
C GLN A 62 5.05 -16.59 11.09
N ARG A 63 5.08 -15.92 9.93
CA ARG A 63 4.06 -14.97 9.52
C ARG A 63 2.86 -15.67 8.88
N VAL A 64 1.67 -15.35 9.36
CA VAL A 64 0.40 -15.96 8.95
C VAL A 64 -0.58 -14.87 8.56
N LEU A 65 -1.22 -15.04 7.41
CA LEU A 65 -2.30 -14.17 6.97
C LEU A 65 -3.63 -14.65 7.56
N VAL A 66 -4.49 -13.71 7.97
CA VAL A 66 -5.77 -14.00 8.61
C VAL A 66 -6.90 -13.33 7.85
N ALA A 67 -7.86 -14.13 7.38
CA ALA A 67 -9.11 -13.62 6.82
C ALA A 67 -10.09 -13.25 7.95
N SER A 68 -10.67 -12.06 7.85
CA SER A 68 -11.66 -11.49 8.77
C SER A 68 -13.11 -11.82 8.44
N SER A 69 -13.38 -12.37 7.24
CA SER A 69 -14.71 -12.80 6.81
C SER A 69 -14.66 -14.08 5.95
N PRO A 70 -15.74 -14.88 5.91
CA PRO A 70 -15.80 -16.10 5.10
C PRO A 70 -15.78 -15.87 3.59
N SER A 71 -16.15 -14.67 3.14
CA SER A 71 -16.08 -14.24 1.74
C SER A 71 -14.74 -13.62 1.37
N GLU A 72 -13.81 -13.46 2.32
CA GLU A 72 -12.51 -12.86 2.05
C GLU A 72 -11.60 -13.87 1.36
N HIS A 73 -11.32 -13.60 0.09
CA HIS A 73 -10.30 -14.32 -0.66
C HIS A 73 -8.91 -13.80 -0.28
N MET A 74 -8.15 -14.65 0.41
CA MET A 74 -6.78 -14.34 0.78
C MET A 74 -5.88 -14.36 -0.45
N LEU A 75 -4.92 -13.44 -0.51
CA LEU A 75 -3.93 -13.39 -1.58
C LEU A 75 -2.51 -13.30 -1.03
N PRO A 76 -1.50 -13.76 -1.81
CA PRO A 76 -0.13 -13.81 -1.33
C PRO A 76 0.35 -12.46 -0.85
N ASP A 77 1.00 -12.46 0.30
CA ASP A 77 1.71 -11.31 0.84
C ASP A 77 2.94 -11.06 -0.03
N SER A 78 2.94 -9.99 -0.82
CA SER A 78 4.14 -9.58 -1.55
C SER A 78 5.09 -8.80 -0.65
N SER A 79 6.40 -9.03 -0.80
CA SER A 79 7.46 -8.24 -0.17
C SER A 79 7.22 -6.73 -0.43
N PRO A 80 7.57 -5.82 0.51
CA PRO A 80 7.52 -4.37 0.32
C PRO A 80 8.51 -3.85 -0.75
N GLU A 81 9.24 -4.73 -1.43
CA GLU A 81 10.06 -4.39 -2.59
C GLU A 81 9.14 -4.14 -3.80
N TYR A 82 8.94 -2.85 -4.07
CA TYR A 82 8.27 -2.35 -5.26
C TYR A 82 9.14 -2.66 -6.48
N GLU A 83 8.59 -3.41 -7.43
CA GLU A 83 9.17 -3.52 -8.77
C GLU A 83 8.61 -2.38 -9.60
N ILE A 84 9.50 -1.50 -10.05
CA ILE A 84 9.18 -0.54 -11.11
C ILE A 84 9.04 -1.36 -12.39
N TYR A 85 7.91 -1.19 -13.05
CA TYR A 85 7.65 -1.89 -14.30
C TYR A 85 7.18 -0.90 -15.37
N ASP A 86 7.93 -0.85 -16.46
CA ASP A 86 7.57 -0.17 -17.70
C ASP A 86 6.67 -1.10 -18.52
N GLY A 87 5.38 -1.19 -18.15
CA GLY A 87 4.21 -1.62 -18.98
C GLY A 87 4.23 -2.88 -19.88
N GLN A 88 5.35 -3.54 -20.14
CA GLN A 88 5.56 -4.48 -21.25
C GLN A 88 5.31 -5.96 -20.87
N GLU A 89 4.49 -6.26 -19.86
CA GLU A 89 4.27 -7.66 -19.39
C GLU A 89 3.21 -8.29 -20.29
N ALA A 90 3.33 -8.06 -21.61
CA ALA A 90 2.37 -8.42 -22.65
C ALA A 90 2.00 -9.91 -22.58
N ASP A 91 2.96 -10.76 -22.20
CA ASP A 91 2.80 -12.21 -22.09
C ASP A 91 1.90 -12.65 -20.92
N ALA A 92 1.52 -11.75 -20.02
CA ALA A 92 0.74 -12.07 -18.81
C ALA A 92 -0.65 -11.41 -18.76
N VAL A 93 -0.97 -10.59 -19.76
CA VAL A 93 -2.28 -9.92 -19.91
C VAL A 93 -3.34 -10.97 -20.25
N ASP A 94 -4.61 -10.65 -19.98
CA ASP A 94 -5.69 -11.52 -20.41
C ASP A 94 -5.85 -11.47 -21.93
N PRO A 95 -5.73 -12.60 -22.67
CA PRO A 95 -6.02 -12.64 -24.09
C PRO A 95 -7.47 -12.30 -24.41
N ASP A 96 -8.37 -12.38 -23.42
CA ASP A 96 -9.79 -12.04 -23.59
C ASP A 96 -10.07 -10.54 -23.39
N LEU A 97 -9.07 -9.72 -23.06
CA LEU A 97 -9.23 -8.26 -23.05
C LEU A 97 -9.16 -7.71 -24.48
N ASP A 98 -10.06 -6.78 -24.82
CA ASP A 98 -10.10 -6.11 -26.13
C ASP A 98 -8.78 -5.42 -26.50
N CYS A 99 -7.97 -5.06 -25.49
CA CYS A 99 -6.69 -4.39 -25.62
C CYS A 99 -5.46 -5.32 -25.59
N PHE A 100 -5.66 -6.64 -25.67
CA PHE A 100 -4.58 -7.61 -25.62
C PHE A 100 -3.54 -7.37 -26.75
N ALA A 101 -2.26 -7.52 -26.39
CA ALA A 101 -1.09 -7.32 -27.27
C ALA A 101 -0.88 -5.89 -27.83
N GLN A 102 -1.69 -4.91 -27.42
CA GLN A 102 -1.46 -3.51 -27.81
C GLN A 102 -0.38 -2.86 -26.94
N GLU A 103 0.36 -1.91 -27.53
CA GLU A 103 1.40 -1.17 -26.82
C GLU A 103 0.79 -0.22 -25.76
N TRP A 104 1.46 -0.12 -24.61
CA TRP A 104 1.01 0.68 -23.48
C TRP A 104 0.69 2.14 -23.86
N ASP A 105 1.48 2.76 -24.73
CA ASP A 105 1.29 4.16 -25.12
C ASP A 105 0.07 4.40 -26.00
N ILE A 106 -0.43 3.34 -26.67
CA ILE A 106 -1.64 3.40 -27.53
C ILE A 106 -2.91 3.24 -26.68
N LEU A 107 -2.82 2.55 -25.54
CA LEU A 107 -3.95 2.27 -24.67
C LEU A 107 -4.54 3.54 -24.04
N GLY A 108 -5.87 3.63 -24.08
CA GLY A 108 -6.64 4.57 -23.30
C GLY A 108 -6.55 4.31 -21.80
N GLU A 109 -6.96 5.30 -21.00
CA GLU A 109 -6.84 5.26 -19.53
C GLU A 109 -7.59 4.07 -18.89
N ARG A 110 -8.77 3.75 -19.42
CA ARG A 110 -9.59 2.62 -18.98
C ARG A 110 -8.94 1.28 -19.33
N GLU A 111 -8.33 1.16 -20.51
CA GLU A 111 -7.68 -0.07 -20.97
C GLU A 111 -6.41 -0.34 -20.15
N LYS A 112 -5.63 0.70 -19.82
CA LYS A 112 -4.50 0.63 -18.88
C LYS A 112 -4.94 0.15 -17.51
N CYS A 113 -6.07 0.64 -17.01
CA CYS A 113 -6.65 0.16 -15.75
C CYS A 113 -6.98 -1.34 -15.81
N GLU A 114 -7.70 -1.76 -16.85
CA GLU A 114 -8.10 -3.15 -17.05
C GLU A 114 -6.91 -4.10 -17.18
N HIS A 115 -5.87 -3.69 -17.91
CA HIS A 115 -4.61 -4.40 -18.03
C HIS A 115 -3.98 -4.66 -16.65
N VAL A 116 -3.83 -3.62 -15.81
CA VAL A 116 -3.21 -3.75 -14.49
C VAL A 116 -4.06 -4.62 -13.55
N MET A 117 -5.39 -4.50 -13.62
CA MET A 117 -6.31 -5.34 -12.84
C MET A 117 -6.25 -6.81 -13.27
N SER A 118 -6.16 -7.09 -14.58
CA SER A 118 -6.02 -8.46 -15.11
C SER A 118 -4.71 -9.11 -14.65
N LEU A 119 -3.59 -8.40 -14.76
CA LEU A 119 -2.30 -8.87 -14.22
C LEU A 119 -2.39 -9.18 -12.73
N THR A 120 -3.12 -8.36 -11.97
CA THR A 120 -3.33 -8.60 -10.54
C THR A 120 -4.10 -9.89 -10.27
N ALA A 121 -5.12 -10.19 -11.08
CA ALA A 121 -5.92 -11.41 -10.97
C ALA A 121 -5.10 -12.65 -11.34
N ARG A 122 -4.30 -12.58 -12.41
CA ARG A 122 -3.50 -13.70 -12.93
C ARG A 122 -2.20 -13.94 -12.14
N LYS A 123 -1.58 -12.87 -11.63
CA LYS A 123 -0.34 -12.89 -10.84
C LYS A 123 -0.55 -12.23 -9.47
N PRO A 124 -1.31 -12.86 -8.56
CA PRO A 124 -1.68 -12.26 -7.28
C PRO A 124 -0.48 -11.95 -6.37
N ARG A 125 0.67 -12.61 -6.58
CA ARG A 125 1.95 -12.31 -5.91
C ARG A 125 2.49 -10.90 -6.21
N THR A 126 1.97 -10.22 -7.22
CA THR A 126 2.37 -8.85 -7.58
C THR A 126 1.37 -7.79 -7.07
N ARG A 127 0.27 -8.20 -6.40
CA ARG A 127 -0.84 -7.32 -6.01
C ARG A 127 -0.48 -6.21 -5.02
N ASN A 128 0.55 -6.36 -4.18
CA ASN A 128 0.99 -5.25 -3.30
C ASN A 128 2.20 -4.49 -3.84
N LYS A 129 2.61 -4.73 -5.09
CA LYS A 129 3.61 -3.89 -5.77
C LYS A 129 2.91 -2.76 -6.50
N LEU A 130 3.07 -1.54 -6.02
CA LEU A 130 2.64 -0.34 -6.75
C LEU A 130 3.51 -0.17 -8.01
N ARG A 131 2.89 -0.23 -9.19
CA ARG A 131 3.54 -0.06 -10.48
C ARG A 131 3.51 1.41 -10.84
N ILE A 132 4.65 1.96 -11.26
CA ILE A 132 4.79 3.36 -11.66
C ILE A 132 4.89 3.39 -13.18
N THR A 133 3.88 3.96 -13.83
CA THR A 133 3.77 3.94 -15.31
C THR A 133 4.24 5.24 -15.96
N ARG A 134 4.72 6.20 -15.18
CA ARG A 134 5.20 7.51 -15.67
C ARG A 134 6.55 7.91 -15.08
N LYS A 135 7.35 8.61 -15.89
CA LYS A 135 8.64 9.18 -15.48
C LYS A 135 8.45 10.30 -14.45
N TRP A 136 9.38 10.38 -13.50
CA TRP A 136 9.35 11.35 -12.42
C TRP A 136 9.32 12.80 -12.92
N GLU A 137 10.08 13.13 -13.94
CA GLU A 137 10.23 14.50 -14.44
C GLU A 137 8.90 15.06 -14.96
N ALA A 138 8.11 14.24 -15.65
CA ALA A 138 6.79 14.61 -16.14
C ALA A 138 5.81 14.84 -14.99
N VAL A 139 5.79 13.91 -14.02
CA VAL A 139 4.94 14.00 -12.83
C VAL A 139 5.30 15.22 -11.98
N LEU A 140 6.60 15.50 -11.79
CA LEU A 140 7.07 16.66 -11.05
C LEU A 140 6.67 17.98 -11.71
N HIS A 141 6.76 18.05 -13.04
CA HIS A 141 6.34 19.23 -13.80
C HIS A 141 4.85 19.53 -13.58
N GLU A 142 3.98 18.52 -13.70
CA GLU A 142 2.54 18.66 -13.49
C GLU A 142 2.19 19.00 -12.04
N LEU A 143 2.82 18.34 -11.07
CA LEU A 143 2.62 18.65 -9.64
C LEU A 143 2.98 20.11 -9.34
N THR A 144 4.08 20.60 -9.91
CA THR A 144 4.51 21.99 -9.75
C THR A 144 3.50 22.95 -10.37
N ALA A 145 2.92 22.60 -11.52
CA ALA A 145 1.89 23.40 -12.17
C ALA A 145 0.61 23.48 -11.31
N VAL A 146 0.15 22.36 -10.75
CA VAL A 146 -1.00 22.32 -9.83
C VAL A 146 -0.74 23.13 -8.56
N GLN A 147 0.47 23.02 -7.98
CA GLN A 147 0.85 23.82 -6.80
C GLN A 147 0.84 25.33 -7.08
N LYS A 148 1.27 25.73 -8.28
CA LYS A 148 1.22 27.13 -8.75
C LYS A 148 -0.18 27.57 -9.18
N GLY A 149 -1.15 26.65 -9.26
CA GLY A 149 -2.50 26.93 -9.74
C GLY A 149 -2.59 27.18 -11.25
N THR A 150 -1.62 26.70 -12.02
CA THR A 150 -1.55 26.87 -13.48
C THR A 150 -1.91 25.57 -14.19
N GLY A 151 -2.82 25.60 -15.16
CA GLY A 151 -3.07 24.47 -16.06
C GLY A 151 -3.84 23.29 -15.46
N ALA A 152 -4.59 23.49 -14.37
CA ALA A 152 -5.49 22.46 -13.86
C ALA A 152 -6.75 22.38 -14.73
N LEU A 153 -7.10 21.16 -15.17
CA LEU A 153 -8.39 20.88 -15.79
C LEU A 153 -9.54 21.22 -14.81
N PRO A 154 -10.77 21.43 -15.30
CA PRO A 154 -11.96 21.49 -14.45
C PRO A 154 -12.06 20.24 -13.56
N ALA A 155 -12.51 20.41 -12.32
CA ALA A 155 -12.59 19.31 -11.35
C ALA A 155 -13.39 18.10 -11.87
N ALA A 156 -14.51 18.34 -12.55
CA ALA A 156 -15.34 17.29 -13.13
C ALA A 156 -14.61 16.47 -14.23
N GLU A 157 -13.75 17.11 -15.02
CA GLU A 157 -12.93 16.40 -16.02
C GLU A 157 -11.87 15.54 -15.34
N CYS A 158 -11.20 16.07 -14.32
CA CYS A 158 -10.26 15.30 -13.51
C CYS A 158 -10.94 14.09 -12.84
N GLU A 159 -12.14 14.27 -12.27
CA GLU A 159 -12.90 13.18 -11.62
C GLU A 159 -13.24 12.06 -12.61
N ASN A 160 -13.68 12.40 -13.82
CA ASN A 160 -13.95 11.42 -14.88
C ASN A 160 -12.67 10.65 -15.26
N VAL A 161 -11.54 11.33 -15.39
CA VAL A 161 -10.25 10.69 -15.70
C VAL A 161 -9.79 9.78 -14.56
N ILE A 162 -9.91 10.23 -13.31
CA ILE A 162 -9.60 9.41 -12.12
C ILE A 162 -10.45 8.15 -12.10
N GLU A 163 -11.76 8.27 -12.35
CA GLU A 163 -12.67 7.13 -12.39
C GLU A 163 -12.28 6.13 -13.49
N GLN A 164 -11.88 6.59 -14.67
CA GLN A 164 -11.39 5.71 -15.74
C GLN A 164 -10.11 4.98 -15.34
N ARG A 165 -9.18 5.65 -14.66
CA ARG A 165 -7.88 5.09 -14.25
C ARG A 165 -7.97 4.14 -13.06
N TRP A 166 -8.93 4.35 -12.15
CA TRP A 166 -9.06 3.58 -10.92
C TRP A 166 -10.31 2.71 -10.83
N ARG A 167 -11.25 2.84 -11.79
CA ARG A 167 -12.59 2.20 -11.76
C ARG A 167 -13.33 2.46 -10.45
N MET A 168 -13.12 3.65 -9.90
CA MET A 168 -13.67 4.07 -8.62
C MET A 168 -13.75 5.59 -8.59
N THR A 169 -14.90 6.11 -8.20
CA THR A 169 -15.13 7.54 -8.00
C THR A 169 -14.29 8.07 -6.84
N VAL A 170 -13.93 9.36 -6.86
CA VAL A 170 -13.20 10.02 -5.76
C VAL A 170 -13.89 9.85 -4.40
N ASP A 171 -15.23 9.89 -4.36
CA ASP A 171 -15.98 9.71 -3.12
C ASP A 171 -15.86 8.31 -2.50
N HIS A 172 -15.68 7.27 -3.31
CA HIS A 172 -15.48 5.90 -2.83
C HIS A 172 -14.00 5.59 -2.55
N PHE A 173 -13.09 6.39 -3.09
CA PHE A 173 -11.65 6.20 -2.91
C PHE A 173 -11.21 6.45 -1.46
N PHE A 174 -11.85 7.37 -0.76
CA PHE A 174 -11.47 7.77 0.60
C PHE A 174 -12.34 7.13 1.69
N PRO A 175 -11.77 6.86 2.89
CA PRO A 175 -12.56 6.70 4.11
C PRO A 175 -13.28 8.01 4.47
N ASP A 176 -14.46 7.93 5.10
CA ASP A 176 -15.29 9.10 5.41
C ASP A 176 -14.56 10.17 6.25
N ALA A 177 -13.69 9.76 7.17
CA ALA A 177 -12.90 10.68 7.99
C ALA A 177 -11.90 11.55 7.19
N MET A 178 -11.58 11.15 5.96
CA MET A 178 -10.62 11.85 5.09
C MET A 178 -11.31 12.74 4.04
N LYS A 179 -12.64 12.67 3.96
CA LYS A 179 -13.46 13.46 3.05
C LYS A 179 -13.83 14.79 3.68
N PRO A 180 -14.02 15.86 2.89
CA PRO A 180 -14.62 17.10 3.35
C PRO A 180 -15.93 16.80 4.09
N GLY A 181 -16.00 17.10 5.39
CA GLY A 181 -17.10 16.64 6.23
C GLY A 181 -18.46 17.24 5.85
N VAL A 182 -19.48 16.39 5.82
CA VAL A 182 -20.89 16.76 6.07
C VAL A 182 -21.06 17.07 7.57
N SER A 183 -20.33 18.06 8.09
CA SER A 183 -20.51 18.56 9.45
C SER A 183 -21.56 19.68 9.43
N LYS A 184 -22.78 19.33 9.87
CA LYS A 184 -23.85 20.11 10.54
C LYS A 184 -23.98 21.64 10.33
N ILE A 185 -23.60 22.21 9.19
CA ILE A 185 -23.92 23.59 8.82
C ILE A 185 -24.28 23.59 7.34
N LYS A 186 -25.47 24.10 7.03
CA LYS A 186 -25.97 24.32 5.67
C LYS A 186 -24.95 25.19 4.92
N THR A 187 -24.16 24.56 4.07
CA THR A 187 -23.48 25.25 2.97
C THR A 187 -23.87 24.54 1.68
N ASP A 188 -24.36 25.33 0.73
CA ASP A 188 -24.74 24.91 -0.62
C ASP A 188 -23.58 24.14 -1.27
N GLY A 189 -23.70 22.80 -1.38
CA GLY A 189 -22.82 21.91 -2.15
C GLY A 189 -21.32 21.95 -1.79
N LYS A 190 -20.83 21.00 -1.00
CA LYS A 190 -19.40 20.87 -0.68
C LYS A 190 -18.67 20.12 -1.81
N VAL A 191 -17.83 20.85 -2.54
CA VAL A 191 -17.00 20.35 -3.65
C VAL A 191 -15.58 20.15 -3.13
N TRP A 192 -14.91 19.06 -3.53
CA TRP A 192 -13.48 18.89 -3.30
C TRP A 192 -12.70 20.10 -3.82
N ASP A 193 -11.61 20.48 -3.14
CA ASP A 193 -10.73 21.53 -3.64
C ASP A 193 -10.19 21.11 -5.03
N GLN A 194 -10.33 21.98 -6.03
CA GLN A 194 -9.93 21.67 -7.41
C GLN A 194 -8.47 21.25 -7.51
N ARG A 195 -7.58 21.82 -6.69
CA ARG A 195 -6.16 21.43 -6.68
C ARG A 195 -5.95 20.06 -6.06
N VAL A 196 -6.77 19.69 -5.07
CA VAL A 196 -6.77 18.32 -4.51
C VAL A 196 -7.19 17.34 -5.59
N ILE A 197 -8.28 17.62 -6.31
CA ILE A 197 -8.73 16.79 -7.43
C ILE A 197 -7.69 16.71 -8.55
N ALA A 198 -7.09 17.82 -8.95
CA ALA A 198 -6.01 17.82 -9.96
C ALA A 198 -4.77 17.05 -9.48
N GLY A 199 -4.42 17.14 -8.20
CA GLY A 199 -3.35 16.32 -7.62
C GLY A 199 -3.68 14.83 -7.66
N LEU A 200 -4.93 14.45 -7.38
CA LEU A 200 -5.39 13.06 -7.47
C LEU A 200 -5.40 12.54 -8.90
N GLU A 201 -5.72 13.40 -9.86
CA GLU A 201 -5.60 13.09 -11.28
C GLU A 201 -4.15 12.71 -11.62
N ILE A 202 -3.17 13.48 -11.16
CA ILE A 202 -1.75 13.15 -11.33
C ILE A 202 -1.40 11.84 -10.62
N LEU A 203 -1.82 11.63 -9.37
CA LEU A 203 -1.58 10.38 -8.64
C LEU A 203 -2.16 9.17 -9.39
N SER A 204 -3.38 9.29 -9.93
CA SER A 204 -4.03 8.25 -10.71
C SER A 204 -3.31 7.95 -12.03
N SER A 205 -2.69 8.97 -12.63
CA SER A 205 -2.02 8.87 -13.93
C SER A 205 -0.83 7.91 -13.97
N PHE A 206 -0.24 7.58 -12.81
CA PHE A 206 0.85 6.63 -12.73
C PHE A 206 0.55 5.40 -11.87
N THR A 207 -0.71 5.22 -11.45
CA THR A 207 -1.16 4.15 -10.55
C THR A 207 -2.45 3.46 -11.04
N HIS A 208 -2.60 3.31 -12.36
CA HIS A 208 -3.76 2.68 -13.01
C HIS A 208 -4.16 1.36 -12.35
N GLY A 209 -5.45 1.18 -12.05
CA GLY A 209 -5.98 -0.06 -11.46
C GLY A 209 -5.51 -0.35 -10.03
N GLN A 210 -4.71 0.54 -9.41
CA GLN A 210 -4.08 0.31 -8.10
C GLN A 210 -4.56 1.28 -7.03
N ALA A 211 -5.82 1.70 -7.11
CA ALA A 211 -6.44 2.66 -6.21
C ALA A 211 -6.26 2.31 -4.73
N ARG A 212 -6.35 1.02 -4.36
CA ARG A 212 -6.11 0.56 -2.98
C ARG A 212 -4.71 0.91 -2.47
N LEU A 213 -3.68 0.72 -3.30
CA LEU A 213 -2.30 1.02 -2.92
C LEU A 213 -2.06 2.53 -2.92
N ALA A 214 -2.66 3.25 -3.86
CA ALA A 214 -2.62 4.71 -3.88
C ALA A 214 -3.22 5.31 -2.60
N VAL A 215 -4.37 4.81 -2.13
CA VAL A 215 -4.98 5.29 -0.88
C VAL A 215 -4.13 4.90 0.35
N GLU A 216 -3.46 3.74 0.34
CA GLU A 216 -2.54 3.36 1.42
C GLU A 216 -1.37 4.33 1.56
N VAL A 217 -0.74 4.71 0.44
CA VAL A 217 0.36 5.69 0.46
C VAL A 217 -0.14 7.08 0.85
N LEU A 218 -1.34 7.46 0.40
CA LEU A 218 -1.94 8.75 0.75
C LEU A 218 -2.35 8.82 2.23
N GLN A 219 -2.87 7.74 2.80
CA GLN A 219 -3.13 7.62 4.24
C GLN A 219 -1.84 7.79 5.05
N GLU A 220 -0.73 7.21 4.59
CA GLU A 220 0.57 7.41 5.22
C GLU A 220 1.02 8.88 5.13
N ALA A 221 0.82 9.54 4.00
CA ALA A 221 1.12 10.96 3.83
C ALA A 221 0.33 11.85 4.79
N VAL A 222 -0.98 11.61 4.92
CA VAL A 222 -1.86 12.32 5.87
C VAL A 222 -1.40 12.10 7.31
N GLN A 223 -1.10 10.86 7.69
CA GLN A 223 -0.58 10.55 9.02
C GLN A 223 0.73 11.28 9.31
N MET A 224 1.64 11.36 8.34
CA MET A 224 2.90 12.10 8.52
C MET A 224 2.66 13.60 8.72
N ARG A 225 1.72 14.20 7.98
CA ARG A 225 1.34 15.60 8.21
C ARG A 225 0.78 15.78 9.62
N MET A 226 -0.17 14.94 10.04
CA MET A 226 -0.77 15.00 11.37
C MET A 226 0.26 14.85 12.51
N LEU A 227 1.28 14.01 12.32
CA LEU A 227 2.35 13.82 13.31
C LEU A 227 3.29 15.02 13.41
N ASN A 228 3.53 15.72 12.29
CA ASN A 228 4.41 16.88 12.23
C ASN A 228 3.71 18.19 12.68
N GLU A 229 2.38 18.24 12.56
CA GLU A 229 1.54 19.41 12.92
C GLU A 229 0.97 19.33 14.35
N ALA A 230 1.56 18.50 15.23
CA ALA A 230 1.11 18.31 16.61
C ALA A 230 1.05 19.65 17.40
N GLY A 231 -0.11 20.32 17.36
CA GLY A 231 -0.35 21.59 18.03
C GLY A 231 -1.52 22.43 17.52
N VAL A 232 -2.00 22.24 16.29
CA VAL A 232 -3.12 23.00 15.71
C VAL A 232 -4.05 22.05 14.96
N ASP A 233 -5.35 22.09 15.25
CA ASP A 233 -6.46 21.36 14.60
C ASP A 233 -6.02 20.29 13.58
N SER A 234 -5.76 19.08 14.08
CA SER A 234 -5.29 17.94 13.27
C SER A 234 -6.42 17.43 12.38
N ASN A 235 -6.67 18.16 11.28
CA ASN A 235 -7.68 17.82 10.31
C ASN A 235 -7.22 16.62 9.46
N SER A 236 -7.97 15.51 9.53
CA SER A 236 -7.73 14.30 8.75
C SER A 236 -8.17 14.41 7.28
N ILE A 237 -8.82 15.51 6.90
CA ILE A 237 -9.20 15.79 5.51
C ILE A 237 -7.94 15.89 4.64
N VAL A 238 -7.99 15.26 3.47
CA VAL A 238 -6.89 15.27 2.50
C VAL A 238 -6.64 16.67 1.95
N GLN A 239 -5.38 17.07 1.94
CA GLN A 239 -4.91 18.31 1.37
C GLN A 239 -3.98 18.05 0.17
N LEU A 240 -3.74 19.07 -0.66
CA LEU A 240 -2.81 18.97 -1.79
C LEU A 240 -1.42 18.51 -1.33
N GLN A 241 -0.95 18.99 -0.18
CA GLN A 241 0.35 18.61 0.35
C GLN A 241 0.44 17.11 0.68
N ASP A 242 -0.66 16.48 1.11
CA ASP A 242 -0.72 15.06 1.37
C ASP A 242 -0.52 14.26 0.06
N ILE A 243 -1.11 14.74 -1.04
CA ILE A 243 -0.93 14.13 -2.36
C ILE A 243 0.51 14.29 -2.83
N VAL A 244 1.08 15.49 -2.72
CA VAL A 244 2.49 15.74 -3.08
C VAL A 244 3.43 14.84 -2.27
N ASN A 245 3.18 14.69 -0.97
CA ASN A 245 3.93 13.80 -0.11
C ASN A 245 3.75 12.34 -0.53
N ALA A 246 2.53 11.91 -0.86
CA ALA A 246 2.25 10.56 -1.33
C ALA A 246 3.03 10.25 -2.62
N VAL A 247 3.02 11.14 -3.61
CA VAL A 247 3.80 10.97 -4.84
C VAL A 247 5.29 10.86 -4.52
N ASN A 248 5.84 11.74 -3.68
CA ASN A 248 7.24 11.64 -3.26
C ASN A 248 7.56 10.31 -2.57
N ILE A 249 6.69 9.80 -1.68
CA ILE A 249 6.89 8.49 -1.04
C ILE A 249 7.01 7.38 -2.07
N VAL A 250 6.15 7.39 -3.10
CA VAL A 250 6.17 6.38 -4.17
C VAL A 250 7.53 6.41 -4.89
N TYR A 251 7.95 7.58 -5.37
CA TYR A 251 9.20 7.71 -6.13
C TYR A 251 10.46 7.55 -5.27
N GLU A 252 10.42 7.92 -3.99
CA GLU A 252 11.51 7.66 -3.03
C GLU A 252 11.68 6.16 -2.77
N ARG A 253 10.57 5.44 -2.55
CA ARG A 253 10.59 3.99 -2.31
C ARG A 253 11.02 3.21 -3.54
N ALA A 254 10.73 3.75 -4.72
CA ALA A 254 11.21 3.25 -5.99
C ALA A 254 12.72 3.53 -6.21
N GLY A 255 13.36 4.36 -5.37
CA GLY A 255 14.76 4.73 -5.53
C GLY A 255 15.04 5.68 -6.70
N ILE A 256 14.00 6.25 -7.31
CA ILE A 256 14.10 7.21 -8.42
C ILE A 256 14.58 8.57 -7.91
N ILE A 257 14.13 8.95 -6.71
CA ILE A 257 14.55 10.18 -6.04
C ILE A 257 15.13 9.89 -4.65
N PRO A 258 15.99 10.79 -4.11
CA PRO A 258 16.57 10.58 -2.79
C PRO A 258 15.50 10.56 -1.70
N ALA A 259 15.58 9.57 -0.79
CA ALA A 259 14.71 9.52 0.39
C ALA A 259 14.85 10.80 1.24
N LYS A 260 13.80 11.62 1.33
CA LYS A 260 13.70 12.83 2.14
C LYS A 260 12.50 12.74 3.08
N VAL A 261 11.34 12.38 2.55
CA VAL A 261 10.07 12.24 3.27
C VAL A 261 10.08 10.97 4.13
N THR A 262 10.49 9.84 3.55
CA THR A 262 10.47 8.52 4.21
C THR A 262 11.54 8.34 5.29
N LYS A 263 12.56 9.21 5.35
CA LYS A 263 13.66 9.13 6.33
C LYS A 263 13.21 9.28 7.79
N GLY A 264 12.11 10.01 8.05
CA GLY A 264 11.57 10.16 9.41
C GLY A 264 11.13 8.84 10.05
N LYS A 265 10.75 7.83 9.24
CA LYS A 265 10.29 6.52 9.70
C LYS A 265 11.45 5.56 10.03
N ALA A 266 12.58 5.67 9.32
CA ALA A 266 13.75 4.81 9.50
C ALA A 266 14.52 5.06 10.83
N GLY A 267 14.25 6.18 11.51
CA GLY A 267 14.91 6.56 12.75
C GLY A 267 14.36 5.91 14.03
N ARG A 268 13.14 5.36 13.99
CA ARG A 268 12.53 4.66 15.14
C ARG A 268 12.40 3.16 14.84
N GLY A 269 13.49 2.43 15.02
CA GLY A 269 13.37 1.02 15.42
C GLY A 269 13.93 -0.08 14.54
N LYS A 270 14.97 0.11 13.70
CA LYS A 270 15.73 -1.04 13.13
C LYS A 270 17.12 -0.77 12.54
N GLY A 271 17.75 0.37 12.82
CA GLY A 271 19.01 0.78 12.16
C GLY A 271 20.32 0.63 12.94
N LYS A 272 20.30 0.46 14.28
CA LYS A 272 21.53 0.52 15.10
C LYS A 272 22.11 -0.82 15.56
N GLU A 273 21.37 -1.93 15.50
CA GLU A 273 21.87 -3.24 15.94
C GLU A 273 22.63 -4.01 14.85
N LYS A 274 22.19 -3.95 13.57
CA LYS A 274 22.87 -4.71 12.49
C LYS A 274 24.26 -4.21 12.13
N ARG A 275 24.68 -3.01 12.57
CA ARG A 275 26.03 -2.47 12.30
C ARG A 275 27.07 -2.82 13.36
N LYS A 276 26.69 -3.35 14.53
CA LYS A 276 27.63 -3.87 15.53
C LYS A 276 27.94 -5.37 15.38
N ALA A 277 27.05 -6.14 14.74
CA ALA A 277 27.25 -7.58 14.54
C ALA A 277 28.22 -7.96 13.39
N LEU A 278 28.58 -7.03 12.50
CA LEU A 278 29.48 -7.28 11.36
C LEU A 278 30.94 -6.85 11.59
N ARG A 279 31.30 -6.39 12.80
CA ARG A 279 32.68 -6.02 13.16
C ARG A 279 33.35 -6.92 14.22
N GLY A 280 32.65 -7.94 14.71
CA GLY A 280 33.20 -8.93 15.66
C GLY A 280 33.44 -10.27 14.98
N GLY A 281 34.50 -10.40 14.17
CA GLY A 281 34.80 -11.69 13.55
C GLY A 281 35.87 -11.68 12.46
N LYS A 282 37.09 -11.21 12.76
CA LYS A 282 38.30 -11.70 12.07
C LYS A 282 39.58 -11.27 12.81
N LYS A 283 40.52 -12.23 12.91
CA LYS A 283 41.84 -12.28 13.57
C LYS A 283 41.80 -12.87 14.99
N GLY A 284 42.44 -14.00 15.29
CA GLY A 284 43.26 -14.93 14.51
C GLY A 284 43.84 -15.97 15.47
N GLN A 285 43.69 -17.25 15.14
CA GLN A 285 44.50 -18.32 15.71
C GLN A 285 45.91 -18.26 15.13
N GLY A 286 46.92 -18.53 15.95
CA GLY A 286 48.23 -19.01 15.52
C GLY A 286 49.40 -18.40 16.27
N GLY A 287 50.03 -19.18 17.16
CA GLY A 287 51.39 -18.89 17.64
C GLY A 287 51.66 -19.25 19.09
N VAL A 288 51.62 -20.54 19.43
CA VAL A 288 52.33 -21.09 20.59
C VAL A 288 53.68 -21.59 20.08
N GLY A 289 54.78 -21.25 20.77
CA GLY A 289 55.99 -22.08 20.75
C GLY A 289 57.30 -21.32 20.74
N MET A 290 57.91 -21.24 21.93
CA MET A 290 59.30 -20.88 22.27
C MET A 290 59.72 -19.42 22.14
#